data_AF-W4RW60-F1
#
_entry.id   AF-W4RW60-F1
#
_cell.length_a   1.000
_cell.length_b   1.000
_cell.length_c   1.000
_cell.angle_alpha   90.00
_cell.angle_beta   90.00
_cell.angle_gamma   90.00
#
_symmetry.space_group_name_H-M   'P 1'
#
loop_
_entity.id
_entity.type
_entity.pdbx_description
1 polymer ?
#
loop_
_entity_poly.entity_id
_entity_poly.type
_entity_poly.pdbx_seq_one_letter_code
_entity_poly.pdbx_strand_id
1 'polypeptide(L)' 'MPQFKELANLLKTEYIDKGKLGAATGEGFYKYPNPSYEQPGFLKE' A
#
# COMPACT_ATOMS: atom_id res chain seq x y z
N MET A 1 -4.23 -22.63 -5.47
CA MET A 1 -4.61 -21.32 -6.04
C MET A 1 -3.36 -20.61 -6.58
N PRO A 2 -2.77 -21.05 -7.70
CA PRO A 2 -1.54 -20.46 -8.26
C PRO A 2 -1.73 -19.00 -8.74
N GLN A 3 -2.97 -18.63 -9.07
CA GLN A 3 -3.38 -17.33 -9.63
C GLN A 3 -3.01 -16.07 -8.81
N PHE A 4 -2.67 -16.19 -7.52
CA PHE A 4 -2.26 -15.02 -6.70
C PHE A 4 -0.87 -15.15 -6.09
N LYS A 5 -0.08 -16.16 -6.48
CA LYS A 5 1.22 -16.41 -5.82
C LYS A 5 2.19 -15.23 -5.97
N GLU A 6 2.25 -14.64 -7.15
CA GLU A 6 3.11 -13.49 -7.42
C GLU A 6 2.64 -12.23 -6.68
N LEU A 7 1.34 -11.97 -6.69
CA LEU A 7 0.75 -10.86 -5.93
C LEU A 7 1.00 -11.02 -4.41
N ALA A 8 0.80 -12.23 -3.88
CA ALA A 8 1.05 -12.53 -2.48
C ALA A 8 2.53 -12.31 -2.10
N ASN A 9 3.46 -12.72 -2.96
CA ASN A 9 4.88 -12.46 -2.77
C ASN A 9 5.17 -10.96 -2.75
N LEU A 10 4.64 -10.19 -3.71
CA LEU A 10 4.82 -8.74 -3.75
C LEU A 10 4.28 -8.06 -2.48
N LEU A 11 3.06 -8.41 -2.05
CA LEU A 11 2.48 -7.87 -0.82
C LEU A 11 3.35 -8.21 0.40
N LYS A 12 3.87 -9.44 0.47
CA LYS A 12 4.74 -9.87 1.55
C LYS A 12 6.06 -9.08 1.57
N THR A 13 6.80 -9.05 0.45
CA THR A 13 8.16 -8.51 0.42
C THR A 13 8.19 -6.99 0.38
N GLU A 14 7.23 -6.36 -0.30
CA GLU A 14 7.23 -4.90 -0.48
C GLU A 14 6.49 -4.15 0.61
N TYR A 15 5.58 -4.81 1.32
CA TYR A 15 4.77 -4.17 2.36
C TYR A 15 4.99 -4.80 3.74
N ILE A 16 4.64 -6.09 3.91
CA ILE A 16 4.62 -6.72 5.23
C ILE A 16 6.01 -6.81 5.86
N ASP A 17 6.98 -7.37 5.14
CA ASP A 17 8.34 -7.59 5.65
C ASP A 17 9.08 -6.27 5.91
N LYS A 18 8.67 -5.20 5.23
CA LYS A 18 9.21 -3.84 5.39
C LYS A 18 8.46 -3.01 6.45
N GLY A 19 7.46 -3.59 7.12
CA GLY A 19 6.67 -2.89 8.14
C GLY A 19 5.73 -1.81 7.58
N LYS A 20 5.42 -1.83 6.28
CA LYS A 20 4.49 -0.88 5.64
C LYS A 20 3.04 -1.36 5.80
N LEU A 21 2.52 -1.29 7.02
CA LEU A 21 1.22 -1.82 7.41
C LEU A 21 0.08 -0.79 7.32
N GLY A 22 0.34 0.38 6.74
CA GLY A 22 -0.65 1.43 6.53
C GLY A 22 -0.53 2.58 7.54
N ALA A 23 -1.67 3.16 7.89
CA ALA A 23 -1.72 4.39 8.71
C ALA A 23 -1.00 4.24 10.06
N ALA A 24 -1.16 3.09 10.71
CA ALA A 24 -0.56 2.83 12.03
C ALA A 24 0.98 2.84 12.03
N THR A 25 1.60 2.54 10.88
CA THR A 25 3.07 2.52 10.73
C THR A 25 3.60 3.69 9.90
N GLY A 26 2.73 4.64 9.52
CA GLY A 26 3.10 5.81 8.71
C GLY A 26 3.23 5.55 7.21
N GLU A 27 3.21 4.29 6.76
CA GLU A 27 3.32 3.93 5.34
C GLU A 27 2.66 2.58 5.06
N GLY A 28 1.98 2.49 3.92
CA GLY A 28 1.42 1.28 3.32
C GLY A 28 1.33 1.48 1.81
N PHE A 29 0.15 1.30 1.23
CA PHE A 29 -0.13 1.73 -0.14
C PHE A 29 0.02 3.26 -0.34
N TYR A 30 -0.13 4.01 0.75
CA TYR A 30 0.04 5.46 0.80
C TYR A 30 0.98 5.83 1.94
N LYS A 31 1.52 7.06 1.88
CA LYS A 31 2.36 7.64 2.93
C LYS A 31 1.54 8.57 3.82
N TYR A 32 1.72 8.49 5.12
CA TYR A 32 1.01 9.27 6.12
C TYR A 32 1.95 10.31 6.75
N PRO A 33 1.43 11.41 7.33
CA PRO A 33 0.02 11.75 7.56
C PRO A 33 -0.72 12.35 6.36
N ASN A 34 -0.05 12.59 5.23
CA ASN A 34 -0.63 13.27 4.06
C ASN A 34 -0.75 12.31 2.85
N PRO A 35 -1.67 11.33 2.89
CA PRO A 35 -1.80 10.34 1.82
C PRO A 35 -2.35 10.97 0.53
N SER A 36 -1.94 10.42 -0.62
CA SER A 36 -2.33 10.97 -1.91
C SER A 36 -3.83 10.88 -2.20
N TYR A 37 -4.54 9.93 -1.56
CA TYR A 37 -6.00 9.81 -1.72
C TYR A 37 -6.80 10.97 -1.10
N GLU A 38 -6.19 11.75 -0.20
CA GLU A 38 -6.81 12.95 0.38
C GLU A 38 -6.55 14.20 -0.46
N GLN A 39 -5.67 14.13 -1.46
CA GLN A 39 -5.36 15.28 -2.29
C GLN A 39 -6.50 15.58 -3.27
N PRO A 40 -6.83 16.87 -3.51
CA PRO A 40 -7.85 17.24 -4.48
C PRO A 40 -7.57 16.63 -5.87
N GLY A 41 -8.58 15.95 -6.42
CA GLY A 41 -8.46 15.32 -7.73
C GLY A 41 -7.63 14.04 -7.76
N PHE A 42 -7.58 13.29 -6.65
CA PHE A 42 -7.03 11.93 -6.62
C PHE A 42 -7.72 10.98 -7.61
N LEU A 43 -9.05 11.05 -7.69
CA LEU A 43 -9.85 10.34 -8.69
C LEU A 43 -10.19 11.33 -9.80
N LYS A 44 -9.38 11.34 -10.86
CA LYS A 44 -9.72 11.99 -12.12
C LYS A 44 -9.95 10.90 -13.15
N GLU A 45 -11.06 11.02 -13.87
CA GLU A 45 -11.41 10.19 -15.03
C GLU A 45 -10.50 10.50 -16.23
#